data_AF-A0A3M1E617-F1
#
_entry.id   AF-A0A3M1E617-F1
#
_cell.length_a   1.000
_cell.length_b   1.000
_cell.length_c   1.000
_cell.angle_alpha   90.00
_cell.angle_beta   90.00
_cell.angle_gamma   90.00
#
_symmetry.space_group_name_H-M   'P 1'
#
loop_
_entity.id
_entity.type
_entity.pdbx_description
1 polymer ?
#
loop_
_entity_poly.entity_id
_entity_poly.type
_entity_poly.pdbx_seq_one_letter_code
_entity_poly.pdbx_strand_id
1 'polypeptide(L)'
;MSATAKASFLGETYPDYTIVQPGESFVKTWTLANTGDVPWTTGYALVRGAIPQGQTLGTEARIPLVEEVAPGGKTTLSVPMTAPQEVGTYTVYFLLLTPEDEIVPVDGGRSVWATIRVCPQGQGCPTPPALGGSQA
;
A
#
# COMPACT_ATOMS: atom_id res chain seq x y z
N MET A 1 -30.77 -6.16 2.72
CA MET A 1 -29.58 -5.72 1.97
C MET A 1 -28.47 -5.61 2.99
N SER A 2 -27.42 -6.42 2.90
CA SER A 2 -26.28 -6.31 3.81
C SER A 2 -25.39 -5.17 3.32
N ALA A 3 -25.00 -4.28 4.23
CA ALA A 3 -23.98 -3.27 3.99
C ALA A 3 -22.70 -3.91 3.45
N THR A 4 -22.08 -3.31 2.44
CA THR A 4 -20.86 -3.80 1.80
C THR A 4 -19.83 -2.68 1.67
N ALA A 5 -18.72 -2.81 2.41
CA ALA A 5 -17.55 -1.96 2.20
C ALA A 5 -16.78 -2.43 0.95
N LYS A 6 -16.41 -1.50 0.06
CA LYS A 6 -15.58 -1.75 -1.13
C LYS A 6 -14.74 -0.53 -1.45
N ALA A 7 -13.55 -0.77 -1.98
CA ALA A 7 -12.63 0.27 -2.40
C ALA A 7 -12.26 0.14 -3.88
N SER A 8 -11.91 1.27 -4.49
CA SER A 8 -11.18 1.32 -5.75
C SER A 8 -9.88 2.09 -5.60
N PHE A 9 -8.82 1.60 -6.24
CA PHE A 9 -7.52 2.23 -6.26
C PHE A 9 -7.47 3.32 -7.35
N LEU A 10 -7.17 4.55 -6.94
CA LEU A 10 -7.08 5.69 -7.86
C LEU A 10 -5.64 6.04 -8.25
N GLY A 11 -4.66 5.71 -7.42
CA GLY A 11 -3.26 5.98 -7.70
C GLY A 11 -2.36 6.06 -6.47
N GLU A 12 -1.06 6.25 -6.73
CA GLU A 12 0.00 6.32 -5.72
C GLU A 12 1.09 7.32 -6.13
N THR A 13 1.81 7.90 -5.15
CA THR A 13 2.89 8.89 -5.43
C THR A 13 4.30 8.31 -5.36
N TYR A 14 4.47 7.09 -4.85
CA TYR A 14 5.76 6.43 -4.74
C TYR A 14 5.69 5.12 -5.55
N PRO A 15 6.00 5.16 -6.86
CA PRO A 15 5.78 4.03 -7.75
C PRO A 15 6.49 2.78 -7.29
N ASP A 16 5.92 1.63 -7.58
CA ASP A 16 6.59 0.36 -7.35
C ASP A 16 7.93 0.24 -8.07
N TYR A 17 8.85 -0.48 -7.44
CA TYR A 17 10.23 -0.69 -7.86
C TYR A 17 11.10 0.57 -7.87
N THR A 18 10.66 1.65 -7.20
CA THR A 18 11.51 2.81 -6.95
C THR A 18 12.83 2.38 -6.30
N ILE A 19 13.93 2.88 -6.85
CA ILE A 19 15.29 2.62 -6.36
C ILE A 19 15.57 3.58 -5.21
N VAL A 20 15.96 3.03 -4.08
CA VAL A 20 16.25 3.77 -2.85
C VAL A 20 17.60 3.37 -2.29
N GLN A 21 18.22 4.27 -1.53
CA GLN A 21 19.45 3.99 -0.82
C GLN A 21 19.19 3.12 0.43
N PRO A 22 20.19 2.35 0.88
CA PRO A 22 20.14 1.68 2.18
C PRO A 22 19.78 2.65 3.31
N GLY A 23 18.74 2.32 4.10
CA GLY A 23 18.29 3.17 5.21
C GLY A 23 17.50 4.42 4.83
N GLU A 24 17.23 4.66 3.54
CA GLU A 24 16.47 5.83 3.09
C GLU A 24 15.02 5.79 3.62
N SER A 25 14.57 6.91 4.18
CA SER A 25 13.17 7.10 4.57
C SER A 25 12.37 7.72 3.44
N PHE A 26 11.15 7.23 3.23
CA PHE A 26 10.23 7.73 2.21
C PHE A 26 8.78 7.58 2.67
N VAL A 27 7.85 8.22 1.96
CA VAL A 27 6.41 8.11 2.25
C VAL A 27 5.71 7.52 1.04
N LYS A 28 5.13 6.33 1.21
CA LYS A 28 4.24 5.73 0.23
C LYS A 28 2.83 6.26 0.47
N THR A 29 2.15 6.64 -0.60
CA THR A 29 0.74 7.03 -0.52
C THR A 29 -0.09 6.20 -1.48
N TRP A 30 -1.32 5.88 -1.08
CA TRP A 30 -2.34 5.34 -1.97
C TRP A 30 -3.61 6.18 -1.83
N THR A 31 -4.18 6.58 -2.96
CA THR A 31 -5.48 7.24 -2.99
C THR A 31 -6.53 6.19 -3.30
N LEU A 32 -7.50 6.03 -2.41
CA LEU A 32 -8.60 5.07 -2.52
C LEU A 32 -9.94 5.80 -2.57
N ALA A 33 -10.85 5.29 -3.38
CA ALA A 33 -12.26 5.70 -3.40
C ALA A 33 -13.12 4.68 -2.66
N ASN A 34 -14.05 5.15 -1.83
CA ASN A 34 -15.08 4.30 -1.24
C ASN A 34 -16.16 4.04 -2.29
N THR A 35 -16.16 2.83 -2.86
CA THR A 35 -17.13 2.35 -3.85
C THR A 35 -18.16 1.40 -3.23
N GLY A 36 -18.19 1.30 -1.89
CA GLY A 36 -19.20 0.60 -1.13
C GLY A 36 -20.47 1.45 -0.90
N ASP A 37 -21.36 0.93 -0.07
CA ASP A 37 -22.62 1.59 0.31
C ASP A 37 -22.64 2.08 1.77
N VAL A 38 -21.54 1.88 2.51
CA VAL A 38 -21.35 2.34 3.89
C VAL A 38 -20.14 3.26 4.04
N PRO A 39 -20.18 4.23 4.96
CA PRO A 39 -19.04 5.07 5.25
C PRO A 39 -17.90 4.27 5.88
N TRP A 40 -16.66 4.59 5.50
CA TRP A 40 -15.48 4.14 6.24
C TRP A 40 -15.25 5.10 7.39
N THR A 41 -15.44 4.65 8.62
CA THR A 41 -15.23 5.46 9.81
C THR A 41 -13.78 5.37 10.28
N THR A 42 -13.41 6.12 11.32
CA THR A 42 -12.09 6.02 11.98
C THR A 42 -11.88 4.68 12.70
N GLY A 43 -12.87 3.78 12.72
CA GLY A 43 -12.70 2.38 13.16
C GLY A 43 -12.06 1.48 12.10
N TYR A 44 -12.06 1.92 10.83
CA TYR A 44 -11.35 1.23 9.76
C TYR A 44 -9.85 1.47 9.90
N ALA A 45 -9.05 0.51 9.45
CA ALA A 45 -7.60 0.63 9.53
C ALA A 45 -6.90 -0.03 8.35
N LEU A 46 -5.77 0.55 7.95
CA LEU A 46 -4.80 -0.08 7.08
C LEU A 46 -3.91 -0.99 7.93
N VAL A 47 -3.97 -2.30 7.69
CA VAL A 47 -3.25 -3.32 8.45
C VAL A 47 -2.18 -3.96 7.58
N ARG A 48 -0.94 -3.99 8.08
CA ARG A 48 0.17 -4.64 7.39
C ARG A 48 -0.06 -6.14 7.27
N GLY A 49 0.07 -6.67 6.06
CA GLY A 49 0.00 -8.10 5.78
C GLY A 49 1.16 -8.87 6.43
N ALA A 50 0.89 -10.10 6.84
CA ALA A 50 1.88 -10.99 7.46
C ALA A 50 2.84 -11.65 6.44
N ILE A 51 2.59 -11.47 5.14
CA ILE A 51 3.35 -12.07 4.04
C ILE A 51 3.87 -10.94 3.13
N PRO A 52 5.15 -10.94 2.73
CA PRO A 52 6.23 -11.84 3.19
C PRO A 52 6.51 -11.69 4.70
N GLN A 53 6.85 -12.80 5.37
CA GLN A 53 7.12 -12.76 6.81
C GLN A 53 8.30 -11.85 7.15
N GLY A 54 8.18 -11.10 8.25
CA GLY A 54 9.24 -10.21 8.72
C GLY A 54 9.40 -8.92 7.91
N GLN A 55 8.72 -8.78 6.77
CA GLN A 55 8.89 -7.63 5.89
C GLN A 55 7.98 -6.46 6.29
N THR A 56 8.56 -5.47 6.96
CA THR A 56 7.78 -4.35 7.53
C THR A 56 8.09 -3.01 6.89
N LEU A 57 9.28 -2.82 6.31
CA LEU A 57 9.79 -1.49 5.90
C LEU A 57 9.66 -0.43 7.00
N GLY A 58 9.82 -0.83 8.27
CA GLY A 58 9.72 0.07 9.42
C GLY A 58 8.31 0.62 9.69
N THR A 59 7.27 0.08 9.05
CA THR A 59 5.90 0.55 9.23
C THR A 59 5.28 0.09 10.55
N GLU A 60 4.20 0.75 10.95
CA GLU A 60 3.31 0.25 12.00
C GLU A 60 2.46 -0.93 11.50
N ALA A 61 2.03 -1.80 12.41
CA ALA A 61 1.24 -2.97 12.04
C ALA A 61 -0.22 -2.62 11.70
N ARG A 62 -0.77 -1.57 12.31
CA ARG A 62 -2.16 -1.11 12.13
C ARG A 62 -2.18 0.41 12.17
N ILE A 63 -2.67 1.03 11.10
CA ILE A 63 -2.73 2.48 10.92
C ILE A 63 -4.20 2.84 10.75
N PRO A 64 -4.86 3.46 11.75
CA PRO A 64 -6.27 3.82 11.65
C PRO A 64 -6.50 4.91 10.60
N LEU A 65 -7.68 4.94 10.00
CA LEU A 65 -8.12 6.09 9.22
C LEU A 65 -8.28 7.30 10.13
N VAL A 66 -7.84 8.47 9.65
CA VAL A 66 -7.88 9.74 10.41
C VAL A 66 -9.17 10.53 10.18
N GLU A 67 -9.94 10.17 9.16
CA GLU A 67 -11.17 10.83 8.75
C GLU A 67 -12.20 9.81 8.26
N GLU A 68 -13.47 10.20 8.30
CA GLU A 68 -14.55 9.41 7.69
C GLU A 68 -14.57 9.59 6.17
N VAL A 69 -14.79 8.50 5.44
CA VAL A 69 -14.94 8.50 3.98
C VAL A 69 -16.32 7.99 3.61
N ALA A 70 -17.22 8.91 3.29
CA ALA A 70 -18.57 8.58 2.82
C ALA A 70 -18.54 7.75 1.52
N PRO A 71 -19.61 6.99 1.21
CA PRO A 71 -19.78 6.37 -0.11
C PRO A 71 -19.59 7.37 -1.25
N GLY A 72 -18.79 7.00 -2.26
CA GLY A 72 -18.38 7.89 -3.36
C GLY A 72 -17.27 8.89 -3.00
N GLY A 73 -16.89 8.97 -1.73
CA GLY A 73 -15.76 9.76 -1.24
C GLY A 73 -14.41 9.12 -1.58
N LYS A 74 -13.34 9.88 -1.35
CA LYS A 74 -11.95 9.42 -1.53
C LYS A 74 -11.08 9.86 -0.36
N THR A 75 -10.04 9.10 -0.08
CA THR A 75 -9.00 9.46 0.90
C THR A 75 -7.63 9.06 0.39
N THR A 76 -6.59 9.73 0.90
CA THR A 76 -5.19 9.41 0.61
C THR A 76 -4.54 8.88 1.88
N LEU A 77 -4.22 7.59 1.86
CA LEU A 77 -3.53 6.92 2.95
C LEU A 77 -2.02 7.13 2.76
N SER A 78 -1.37 7.69 3.78
CA SER A 78 0.08 7.98 3.76
C SER A 78 0.79 7.15 4.82
N VAL A 79 1.82 6.41 4.41
CA VAL A 79 2.57 5.51 5.30
C VAL A 79 4.06 5.83 5.20
N PRO A 80 4.69 6.33 6.28
CA PRO A 80 6.14 6.48 6.34
C PRO A 80 6.81 5.11 6.38
N MET A 81 7.85 4.95 5.58
CA MET A 81 8.60 3.72 5.41
C MET A 81 10.11 3.99 5.47
N THR A 82 10.88 2.98 5.85
CA THR A 82 12.33 3.01 5.84
C THR A 82 12.87 1.80 5.12
N ALA A 83 13.75 2.05 4.15
CA ALA A 83 14.45 1.03 3.39
C ALA A 83 15.40 0.22 4.30
N PRO A 84 15.47 -1.12 4.14
CA PRO A 84 16.49 -1.93 4.81
C PRO A 84 17.91 -1.50 4.42
N GLN A 85 18.89 -1.91 5.23
CA GLN A 85 20.31 -1.70 4.90
C GLN A 85 20.81 -2.69 3.83
N GLU A 86 20.17 -3.86 3.74
CA GLU A 86 20.54 -4.90 2.81
C GLU A 86 20.03 -4.60 1.40
N VAL A 87 20.84 -4.91 0.40
CA VAL A 87 20.48 -4.79 -1.01
C VAL A 87 19.44 -5.84 -1.34
N GLY A 88 18.34 -5.42 -1.98
CA GLY A 88 17.26 -6.35 -2.27
C GLY A 88 16.04 -5.68 -2.86
N THR A 89 15.07 -6.50 -3.28
CA THR A 89 13.72 -6.05 -3.62
C THR A 89 12.80 -6.42 -2.48
N TYR A 90 12.02 -5.46 -2.03
CA TYR A 90 11.26 -5.53 -0.80
C TYR A 90 9.83 -5.11 -1.06
N THR A 91 8.89 -6.00 -0.74
CA THR A 91 7.46 -5.74 -0.90
C THR A 91 6.75 -5.90 0.44
N VAL A 92 5.92 -4.92 0.79
CA VAL A 92 5.00 -4.99 1.93
C VAL A 92 3.58 -4.78 1.44
N TYR A 93 2.66 -5.60 1.93
CA TYR A 93 1.24 -5.53 1.58
C TYR A 93 0.45 -4.92 2.73
N PHE A 94 -0.65 -4.26 2.41
CA PHE A 94 -1.57 -3.69 3.37
C PHE A 94 -3.01 -4.03 3.00
N LEU A 95 -3.77 -4.47 4.00
CA LEU A 95 -5.20 -4.76 3.93
C LEU A 95 -5.95 -3.58 4.53
N LEU A 96 -6.99 -3.09 3.87
CA LEU A 96 -7.95 -2.20 4.50
C LEU A 96 -8.96 -3.08 5.26
N LEU A 97 -9.06 -2.91 6.57
CA LEU A 97 -9.99 -3.68 7.41
C LEU A 97 -11.11 -2.81 7.96
N THR A 98 -12.29 -3.41 8.10
CA THR A 98 -13.42 -2.85 8.86
C THR A 98 -13.13 -2.90 10.37
N PRO A 99 -13.94 -2.25 11.23
CA PRO A 99 -13.83 -2.38 12.68
C PRO A 99 -13.97 -3.83 13.19
N GLU A 100 -14.66 -4.69 12.43
CA GLU A 100 -14.85 -6.12 12.70
C GLU A 100 -13.73 -7.01 12.13
N ASP A 101 -12.63 -6.39 11.67
CA ASP A 101 -11.48 -7.03 11.04
C ASP A 101 -11.80 -7.79 9.74
N GLU A 102 -12.89 -7.42 9.05
CA GLU A 102 -13.20 -7.92 7.71
C GLU A 102 -12.41 -7.16 6.65
N ILE A 103 -11.98 -7.84 5.58
CA ILE A 103 -11.21 -7.20 4.50
C ILE A 103 -12.14 -6.42 3.59
N VAL A 104 -11.84 -5.14 3.40
CA VAL A 104 -12.41 -4.32 2.34
C VAL A 104 -11.70 -4.65 1.03
N PRO A 105 -12.36 -5.24 0.02
CA PRO A 105 -11.74 -5.53 -1.26
C PRO A 105 -11.40 -4.23 -2.00
N VAL A 106 -10.24 -4.21 -2.66
CA VAL A 106 -9.75 -3.09 -3.48
C VAL A 106 -9.70 -3.57 -4.94
N ASP A 107 -10.60 -3.06 -5.79
CA ASP A 107 -10.74 -3.47 -7.20
C ASP A 107 -10.82 -5.01 -7.42
N GLY A 108 -11.50 -5.70 -6.50
CA GLY A 108 -11.61 -7.17 -6.50
C GLY A 108 -10.38 -7.90 -5.95
N GLY A 109 -9.28 -7.18 -5.70
CA GLY A 109 -8.15 -7.65 -4.91
C GLY A 109 -8.36 -7.46 -3.40
N ARG A 110 -7.33 -7.81 -2.61
CA ARG A 110 -7.39 -7.77 -1.15
C ARG A 110 -6.53 -6.67 -0.51
N SER A 111 -5.58 -6.11 -1.26
CA SER A 111 -4.52 -5.29 -0.69
C SER A 111 -4.02 -4.21 -1.64
N VAL A 112 -3.47 -3.14 -1.05
CA VAL A 112 -2.49 -2.27 -1.70
C VAL A 112 -1.09 -2.67 -1.22
N TRP A 113 -0.04 -2.27 -1.94
CA TRP A 113 1.32 -2.67 -1.59
C TRP A 113 2.34 -1.60 -1.93
N ALA A 114 3.52 -1.73 -1.34
CA ALA A 114 4.70 -0.96 -1.71
C ALA A 114 5.81 -1.92 -2.07
N THR A 115 6.38 -1.77 -3.27
CA THR A 115 7.60 -2.46 -3.66
C THR A 115 8.73 -1.47 -3.87
N ILE A 116 9.88 -1.68 -3.22
CA ILE A 116 11.10 -0.88 -3.42
C ILE A 116 12.28 -1.77 -3.81
N ARG A 117 13.33 -1.14 -4.34
CA ARG A 117 14.62 -1.79 -4.58
C ARG A 117 15.70 -1.02 -3.87
N VAL A 118 16.31 -1.64 -2.87
CA VAL A 118 17.43 -1.05 -2.14
C VAL A 118 18.69 -1.27 -2.96
N CYS A 119 19.36 -0.19 -3.34
CA CYS A 119 20.63 -0.20 -4.04
C CYS A 119 21.56 0.92 -3.55
N PRO A 120 22.85 0.62 -3.29
CA PRO A 120 23.84 1.65 -2.99
C PRO A 120 24.13 2.51 -4.23
N GLN A 121 24.39 3.80 -4.01
CA GLN A 121 24.90 4.68 -5.07
C GLN A 121 26.23 4.14 -5.60
N GLY A 122 26.37 4.05 -6.93
CA GLY A 122 27.59 3.59 -7.59
C GLY A 122 27.70 2.08 -7.84
N GLN A 123 26.68 1.29 -7.48
CA GLN A 123 26.57 -0.12 -7.89
C GLN A 123 25.42 -0.31 -8.89
N GLY A 124 25.65 -1.11 -9.92
CA GLY A 124 24.63 -1.38 -10.95
C GLY A 124 23.50 -2.21 -10.36
N CYS A 125 22.37 -1.58 -10.05
CA CYS A 125 21.12 -2.32 -9.87
C CYS A 125 20.82 -3.05 -11.18
N PRO A 126 20.52 -4.36 -11.18
CA PRO A 126 19.94 -4.98 -12.36
C PRO A 126 18.61 -4.28 -12.66
N THR A 127 18.48 -3.57 -13.78
CA THR A 127 17.22 -2.95 -14.22
C THR A 127 16.12 -4.02 -14.23
N PRO A 128 14.88 -3.73 -13.78
CA PRO A 128 13.78 -4.66 -14.01
C PRO A 128 13.68 -4.93 -15.51
N PRO A 129 13.25 -6.13 -15.95
CA PRO A 129 12.76 -6.26 -17.31
C PRO A 129 11.69 -5.18 -17.51
N ALA A 130 11.77 -4.41 -18.59
CA ALA A 130 10.72 -3.46 -18.92
C ALA A 130 9.38 -4.19 -18.79
N LEU A 131 8.44 -3.63 -18.01
CA LEU A 131 7.07 -4.14 -17.98
C LEU A 131 6.64 -4.20 -19.44
N GLY A 132 6.47 -5.42 -19.95
CA GLY A 132 6.14 -5.66 -21.34
C GLY A 132 4.89 -4.85 -21.65
N GLY A 133 5.09 -3.80 -22.44
CA GLY A 133 3.99 -3.00 -22.97
C GLY A 133 3.12 -3.92 -23.80
N SER A 134 2.03 -4.38 -23.20
CA SER A 134 0.87 -4.87 -23.92
C SER A 134 0.21 -3.63 -24.53
N GLN A 135 0.51 -3.39 -25.80
CA GLN A 135 -0.35 -2.63 -26.73
C GLN A 135 -0.17 -3.23 -28.14
N ALA A 136 -1.26 -3.87 -28.59
CA ALA A 136 -1.60 -4.35 -29.95
C ALA A 136 -0.76 -5.48 -30.57
#